data_AF-A0A1I2WTE9-F1
#
_entry.id   AF-A0A1I2WTE9-F1
#
_cell.length_a   1.000
_cell.length_b   1.000
_cell.length_c   1.000
_cell.angle_alpha   90.00
_cell.angle_beta   90.00
_cell.angle_gamma   90.00
#
_symmetry.space_group_name_H-M   'P 1'
#
loop_
_entity.id
_entity.type
_entity.pdbx_description
1 polymer ?
#
loop_
_entity_poly.entity_id
_entity_poly.type
_entity_poly.pdbx_seq_one_letter_code
_entity_poly.pdbx_strand_id
1 'polypeptide(L)'
;MKGEFYKMDYEAWDEGTDGLSLEQEAAYLRLCHQLYRRKASIPNAPATLARIWRCHPNKARKLLADLVAAGKVVEKDGHLTNTRVTRELDDRETRRTQKADAGHTGGTRAQENRRKSLKTLTPDQASAGLPDKQNQAEKEGEGEKEDTPKVPKGTDTGFDRFRAAFPPKHVSFPTTQARKRYDQAIKAGATPDEIEAGAKAYAAEQLRIGKSGTEFVKSADSWLFQRRWLDYAKPAGEPQGAPAPKLNLEQDRRHRLRLAIDHFRDEWRQGTDEQYRPGTPGCTTAPEILEEARLAVATERILTERPPATNAA
;
A
#
# COMPACT_ATOMS: atom_id res chain seq x y z
N MET A 1 5.49 27.00 16.85
CA MET A 1 5.71 25.53 16.90
C MET A 1 5.84 25.01 15.48
N LYS A 2 6.87 24.22 15.15
CA LYS A 2 6.90 23.50 13.88
C LYS A 2 5.80 22.42 13.93
N GLY A 3 4.90 22.42 12.96
CA GLY A 3 3.89 21.37 12.82
C GLY A 3 4.56 20.07 12.39
N GLU A 4 4.23 18.97 13.06
CA GLU A 4 4.57 17.63 12.59
C GLU A 4 3.36 17.04 11.87
N PHE A 5 3.62 16.43 10.71
CA PHE A 5 2.59 15.76 9.91
C PHE A 5 2.68 14.24 10.15
N TYR A 6 1.54 13.57 10.10
CA TYR A 6 1.48 12.12 10.05
C TYR A 6 0.67 11.68 8.83
N LYS A 7 1.07 10.57 8.21
CA LYS A 7 0.37 10.02 7.04
C LYS A 7 -0.90 9.34 7.53
N MET A 8 -2.05 9.80 7.04
CA MET A 8 -3.34 9.16 7.25
C MET A 8 -3.77 8.57 5.92
N ASP A 9 -3.72 7.24 5.83
CA ASP A 9 -4.26 6.50 4.70
C ASP A 9 -5.78 6.43 4.84
N TYR A 10 -6.52 6.88 3.82
CA TYR A 10 -7.98 7.04 3.89
C TYR A 10 -8.70 5.68 3.82
N GLU A 11 -8.25 4.76 2.96
CA GLU A 11 -8.85 3.41 2.85
C GLU A 11 -8.66 2.64 4.15
N ALA A 12 -7.43 2.62 4.68
CA ALA A 12 -7.15 1.95 5.95
C ALA A 12 -7.78 2.67 7.16
N TRP A 13 -8.18 3.94 7.02
CA TRP A 13 -8.95 4.62 8.04
C TRP A 13 -10.42 4.18 7.99
N ASP A 14 -11.05 4.29 6.82
CA ASP A 14 -12.46 3.99 6.62
C ASP A 14 -12.77 2.53 6.95
N GLU A 15 -11.97 1.57 6.45
CA GLU A 15 -12.08 0.15 6.82
C GLU A 15 -11.82 -0.08 8.32
N GLY A 16 -11.02 0.79 8.93
CA GLY A 16 -10.66 0.72 10.33
C GLY A 16 -11.70 1.34 11.26
N THR A 17 -12.65 2.14 10.77
CA THR A 17 -13.63 2.87 11.59
C THR A 17 -15.08 2.63 11.18
N ASP A 18 -15.34 1.84 10.14
CA ASP A 18 -16.67 1.50 9.60
C ASP A 18 -17.70 1.05 10.66
N GLY A 19 -17.28 0.27 11.65
CA GLY A 19 -18.12 -0.23 12.73
C GLY A 19 -18.28 0.72 13.91
N LEU A 20 -17.65 1.90 13.89
CA LEU A 20 -17.75 2.90 14.94
C LEU A 20 -18.87 3.91 14.65
N SER A 21 -19.55 4.36 15.70
CA SER A 21 -20.42 5.55 15.60
C SER A 21 -19.58 6.81 15.35
N LEU A 22 -20.21 7.85 14.79
CA LEU A 22 -19.56 9.15 14.54
C LEU A 22 -18.87 9.72 15.79
N GLU A 23 -19.47 9.55 16.97
CA GLU A 23 -18.88 10.01 18.22
C GLU A 23 -17.65 9.18 18.63
N GLN A 24 -17.70 7.86 18.46
CA GLN A 24 -16.58 6.97 18.76
C GLN A 24 -15.43 7.20 17.78
N GLU A 25 -15.72 7.39 16.50
CA GLU A 25 -14.72 7.73 15.49
C GLU A 25 -14.04 9.07 15.80
N ALA A 26 -14.82 10.10 16.11
CA ALA A 26 -14.27 11.41 16.50
C ALA A 26 -13.43 11.31 17.78
N ALA A 27 -13.85 10.49 18.75
CA ALA A 27 -13.08 10.22 19.96
C ALA A 27 -11.77 9.50 19.65
N TYR A 28 -11.81 8.49 18.80
CA TYR A 28 -10.63 7.74 18.36
C TYR A 28 -9.62 8.64 17.64
N LEU A 29 -10.07 9.44 16.68
CA LEU A 29 -9.23 10.41 15.96
C LEU A 29 -8.50 11.37 16.91
N ARG A 30 -9.24 11.94 17.87
CA ARG A 30 -8.65 12.86 18.85
C ARG A 30 -7.64 12.18 19.77
N LEU A 31 -7.86 10.92 20.12
CA LEU A 31 -6.91 10.15 20.91
C LEU A 31 -5.62 9.89 20.10
N CYS A 32 -5.75 9.45 18.85
CA CYS A 32 -4.61 9.27 17.93
C CYS A 32 -3.79 10.56 17.78
N HIS A 33 -4.45 11.71 17.59
CA HIS A 33 -3.77 13.01 17.56
C HIS A 33 -2.95 13.29 18.82
N GLN A 34 -3.45 12.93 20.00
CA GLN A 34 -2.72 13.13 21.25
C GLN A 34 -1.53 12.18 21.38
N LEU A 35 -1.67 10.92 20.93
CA LEU A 35 -0.57 9.96 20.91
C LEU A 35 0.55 10.44 19.97
N TYR A 36 0.24 10.87 18.74
CA TYR A 36 1.25 11.44 17.83
C TYR A 36 1.89 12.70 18.40
N ARG A 37 1.10 13.61 18.99
CA ARG A 37 1.61 14.86 19.56
C ARG A 37 2.55 14.62 20.73
N ARG A 38 2.25 13.65 21.59
CA ARG A 38 3.05 13.35 22.79
C ARG A 38 4.19 12.39 22.53
N LYS A 39 4.10 11.59 21.46
CA LYS A 39 5.01 10.47 21.16
C LYS A 39 5.13 9.50 22.34
N ALA A 40 4.05 9.38 23.12
CA ALA A 40 3.99 8.62 24.36
C ALA A 40 2.55 8.17 24.61
N SER A 41 2.39 7.15 25.45
CA SER A 41 1.09 6.67 25.90
C SER A 41 0.33 7.73 26.70
N ILE A 42 -0.99 7.60 26.74
CA ILE A 42 -1.86 8.55 27.45
C ILE A 42 -2.31 7.93 28.77
N PRO A 43 -2.16 8.59 29.92
CA PRO A 43 -2.68 8.07 31.19
C PRO A 43 -4.19 7.83 31.12
N ASN A 44 -4.65 6.66 31.58
CA ASN A 44 -6.07 6.33 31.71
C ASN A 44 -6.70 7.07 32.90
N ALA A 45 -6.82 8.39 32.78
CA ALA A 45 -7.46 9.25 33.77
C ALA A 45 -8.72 9.88 33.17
N PRO A 46 -9.92 9.71 33.77
CA PRO A 46 -11.16 10.25 33.24
C PRO A 46 -11.13 11.76 32.98
N ALA A 47 -10.43 12.53 33.81
CA ALA A 47 -10.25 13.97 33.62
C ALA A 47 -9.42 14.31 32.37
N THR A 48 -8.37 13.53 32.10
CA THR A 48 -7.54 13.68 30.89
C THR A 48 -8.37 13.38 29.65
N LEU A 49 -9.14 12.30 29.66
CA LEU A 49 -9.96 11.88 28.54
C LEU A 49 -11.12 12.85 28.27
N ALA A 50 -11.79 13.31 29.33
CA ALA A 50 -12.82 14.35 29.25
C ALA A 50 -12.31 15.61 28.54
N ARG A 51 -11.07 16.04 28.83
CA ARG A 51 -10.44 17.19 28.16
C ARG A 51 -10.10 16.92 26.70
N ILE A 52 -9.62 15.72 26.36
CA ILE A 52 -9.28 15.34 24.99
C ILE A 52 -10.55 15.30 24.12
N TRP A 53 -11.61 14.67 24.62
CA TRP A 53 -12.86 14.49 23.88
C TRP A 53 -13.83 15.67 24.02
N ARG A 54 -13.57 16.58 24.96
CA ARG A 54 -14.43 17.73 25.27
C ARG A 54 -15.83 17.29 25.69
N CYS A 55 -15.90 16.29 26.57
CA CYS A 55 -17.16 15.72 27.06
C CYS A 55 -17.09 15.46 28.56
N HIS A 56 -18.25 15.16 29.16
CA HIS A 56 -18.34 14.84 30.59
C HIS A 56 -17.56 13.55 30.93
N PRO A 57 -16.90 13.42 32.11
CA PRO A 57 -16.13 12.23 32.48
C PRO A 57 -16.88 10.89 32.39
N ASN A 58 -18.19 10.88 32.66
CA ASN A 58 -19.03 9.67 32.46
C ASN A 58 -19.08 9.24 30.98
N LYS A 59 -19.24 10.20 30.07
CA LYS A 59 -19.26 9.95 28.62
C LYS A 59 -17.89 9.50 28.14
N ALA A 60 -16.82 10.12 28.65
CA ALA A 60 -15.46 9.69 28.37
C ALA A 60 -15.23 8.23 28.78
N ARG A 61 -15.63 7.83 30.00
CA ARG A 61 -15.53 6.42 30.42
C ARG A 61 -16.25 5.47 29.48
N LYS A 62 -17.47 5.82 29.04
CA LYS A 62 -18.22 5.01 28.07
C LYS A 62 -17.51 4.92 26.72
N LEU A 63 -17.07 6.05 26.16
CA LEU A 63 -16.35 6.09 24.88
C LEU A 63 -15.05 5.28 24.93
N LEU A 64 -14.31 5.35 26.05
CA LEU A 64 -13.12 4.52 26.23
C LEU A 64 -13.48 3.03 26.21
N ALA A 65 -14.48 2.61 26.99
CA ALA A 65 -14.91 1.23 27.05
C ALA A 65 -15.31 0.69 25.67
N ASP A 66 -16.07 1.48 24.91
CA ASP A 66 -16.47 1.13 23.54
C ASP A 66 -15.26 0.98 22.60
N LEU A 67 -14.28 1.89 22.70
CA LEU A 67 -13.07 1.85 21.85
C LEU A 67 -12.13 0.70 22.21
N VAL A 68 -12.05 0.32 23.48
CA VAL A 68 -11.32 -0.86 23.94
C VAL A 68 -12.03 -2.13 23.47
N ALA A 69 -13.36 -2.20 23.59
CA ALA A 69 -14.16 -3.32 23.11
C ALA A 69 -14.05 -3.51 21.58
N ALA A 70 -13.98 -2.40 20.82
CA ALA A 70 -13.74 -2.42 19.38
C ALA A 70 -12.28 -2.73 18.99
N GLY A 71 -11.39 -2.98 19.95
CA GLY A 71 -9.97 -3.30 19.71
C GLY A 71 -9.15 -2.13 19.16
N LYS A 72 -9.65 -0.90 19.23
CA LYS A 72 -8.97 0.30 18.68
C LYS A 72 -7.99 0.90 19.67
N VAL A 73 -8.20 0.68 20.96
CA VAL A 73 -7.34 1.18 22.03
C VAL A 73 -6.93 0.03 22.92
N VAL A 74 -5.65 -0.03 23.26
CA VAL A 74 -5.10 -1.01 24.19
C VAL A 74 -4.77 -0.31 25.49
N GLU A 75 -5.38 -0.77 26.58
CA GLU A 75 -5.02 -0.35 27.92
C GLU A 75 -3.97 -1.31 28.50
N LYS A 76 -2.85 -0.76 28.95
CA LYS A 76 -1.78 -1.49 29.61
C LYS A 76 -1.18 -0.64 30.72
N ASP A 77 -1.05 -1.18 31.92
CA ASP A 77 -0.43 -0.52 33.08
C ASP A 77 -1.02 0.88 33.37
N GLY A 78 -2.34 1.03 33.25
CA GLY A 78 -3.04 2.32 33.44
C GLY A 78 -2.76 3.36 32.35
N HIS A 79 -2.19 2.94 31.22
CA HIS A 79 -1.89 3.79 30.07
C HIS A 79 -2.58 3.26 28.81
N LEU A 80 -3.00 4.20 27.97
CA LEU A 80 -3.67 3.94 26.71
C LEU A 80 -2.66 4.06 25.57
N THR A 81 -2.65 3.04 24.71
CA THR A 81 -1.84 2.97 23.50
C THR A 81 -2.71 2.55 22.32
N ASN A 82 -2.17 2.76 21.12
CA ASN A 82 -2.78 2.28 19.88
C ASN A 82 -1.69 1.63 19.04
N THR A 83 -1.93 0.38 18.63
CA THR A 83 -0.95 -0.45 17.92
C THR A 83 -0.45 0.20 16.64
N ARG A 84 -1.34 0.86 15.87
CA ARG A 84 -0.98 1.56 14.64
C ARG A 84 -0.08 2.74 14.94
N VAL A 85 -0.46 3.62 15.87
CA VAL A 85 0.32 4.81 16.23
C VAL A 85 1.70 4.42 16.78
N THR A 86 1.77 3.42 17.65
CA THR A 86 3.04 2.94 18.21
C THR A 86 3.98 2.44 17.11
N ARG A 87 3.49 1.55 16.22
CA ARG A 87 4.29 1.04 15.10
C ARG A 87 4.79 2.15 14.19
N GLU A 88 3.95 3.11 13.86
CA GLU A 88 4.34 4.22 13.00
C GLU A 88 5.38 5.15 13.66
N LEU A 89 5.31 5.35 14.98
CA LEU A 89 6.31 6.13 15.72
C LEU A 89 7.65 5.39 15.78
N ASP A 90 7.65 4.08 16.01
CA ASP A 90 8.86 3.24 16.03
C ASP A 90 9.55 3.22 14.65
N ASP A 91 8.77 3.07 13.58
CA ASP A 91 9.28 3.12 12.20
C ASP A 91 9.88 4.50 11.84
N ARG A 92 9.34 5.58 12.42
CA ARG A 92 9.87 6.94 12.23
C ARG A 92 11.15 7.14 13.00
N GLU A 93 11.19 6.73 14.26
CA GLU A 93 12.40 6.87 15.08
C GLU A 93 13.54 6.03 14.50
N THR A 94 13.26 4.79 14.08
CA THR A 94 14.24 3.93 13.40
C THR A 94 14.81 4.59 12.15
N ARG A 95 13.96 5.16 11.27
CA ARG A 95 14.41 5.87 10.07
C ARG A 95 15.18 7.14 10.40
N ARG A 96 14.82 7.83 11.48
CA ARG A 96 15.52 9.04 11.94
C ARG A 96 16.92 8.69 12.42
N THR A 97 17.06 7.65 13.25
CA THR A 97 18.35 7.15 13.75
C THR A 97 19.23 6.69 12.60
N GLN A 98 18.71 5.87 11.67
CA GLN A 98 19.47 5.44 10.48
C GLN A 98 19.98 6.62 9.64
N LYS A 99 19.16 7.67 9.47
CA LYS A 99 19.59 8.88 8.76
C LYS A 99 20.66 9.67 9.52
N ALA A 100 20.53 9.74 10.85
CA ALA A 100 21.53 10.38 11.70
C ALA A 100 22.86 9.63 11.63
N ASP A 101 22.84 8.30 11.72
CA ASP A 101 24.03 7.45 11.67
C ASP A 101 24.69 7.47 10.29
N ALA A 102 23.90 7.42 9.22
CA ALA A 102 24.40 7.55 7.85
C ALA A 102 25.00 8.94 7.61
N GLY A 103 24.36 9.99 8.13
CA GLY A 103 24.87 11.36 8.07
C GLY A 103 26.18 11.53 8.85
N HIS A 104 26.25 10.97 10.05
CA HIS A 104 27.46 11.00 10.88
C HIS A 104 28.60 10.23 10.21
N THR A 105 28.35 8.98 9.81
CA THR A 105 29.34 8.13 9.13
C THR A 105 29.81 8.75 7.82
N GLY A 106 28.90 9.31 7.03
CA GLY A 106 29.21 10.02 5.79
C GLY A 106 30.06 11.27 6.06
N GLY A 107 29.71 12.05 7.08
CA GLY A 107 30.47 13.22 7.52
C GLY A 107 31.90 12.87 7.93
N THR A 108 32.06 11.83 8.76
CA THR A 108 33.38 11.34 9.21
C THR A 108 34.23 10.87 8.03
N ARG A 109 33.67 10.05 7.12
CA ARG A 109 34.37 9.61 5.90
C ARG A 109 34.75 10.79 4.99
N ALA A 110 33.86 11.76 4.81
CA ALA A 110 34.16 12.96 4.03
C ALA A 110 35.27 13.80 4.68
N GLN A 111 35.32 13.87 6.01
CA GLN A 111 36.38 14.56 6.74
C GLN A 111 37.72 13.81 6.62
N GLU A 112 37.73 12.48 6.73
CA GLU A 112 38.93 11.67 6.50
C GLU A 112 39.46 11.81 5.08
N ASN A 113 38.59 11.76 4.08
CA ASN A 113 38.97 11.95 2.68
C ASN A 113 39.54 13.35 2.45
N ARG A 114 38.94 14.41 3.02
CA ARG A 114 39.50 15.78 2.99
C ARG A 114 40.85 15.87 3.69
N ARG A 115 41.03 15.20 4.84
CA ARG A 115 42.32 15.15 5.55
C ARG A 115 43.39 14.42 4.75
N LYS A 116 43.03 13.33 4.07
CA LYS A 116 43.95 12.59 3.20
C LYS A 116 44.33 13.42 1.98
N SER A 117 43.38 14.07 1.30
CA SER A 117 43.67 14.93 0.16
C SER A 117 44.56 16.12 0.54
N LEU A 118 44.36 16.73 1.71
CA LEU A 118 45.23 17.80 2.22
C LEU A 118 46.68 17.35 2.45
N LYS A 119 46.92 16.06 2.71
CA LYS A 119 48.27 15.51 2.92
C LYS A 119 48.99 15.17 1.61
N THR A 120 48.24 14.90 0.54
CA THR A 120 48.80 14.54 -0.78
C THR A 120 48.99 15.72 -1.73
N LEU A 121 48.46 16.90 -1.43
CA LEU A 121 48.64 18.11 -2.23
C LEU A 121 49.90 18.88 -1.80
N THR A 122 50.78 19.16 -2.76
CA THR A 122 51.88 20.12 -2.58
C THR A 122 51.34 21.56 -2.56
N PRO A 123 52.01 22.53 -1.90
CA PRO A 123 51.47 23.89 -1.70
C PRO A 123 51.12 24.63 -3.00
N ASP A 124 51.77 24.27 -4.12
CA ASP A 124 51.55 24.87 -5.45
C ASP A 124 50.24 24.45 -6.14
N GLN A 125 49.50 23.49 -5.58
CA GLN A 125 48.21 23.04 -6.12
C GLN A 125 47.01 23.45 -5.26
N ALA A 126 47.22 24.31 -4.25
CA ALA A 126 46.15 24.81 -3.39
C ALA A 126 45.34 25.92 -4.08
N SER A 127 44.46 25.54 -5.01
CA SER A 127 43.42 26.45 -5.49
C SER A 127 42.38 26.68 -4.39
N ALA A 128 42.30 27.91 -3.90
CA ALA A 128 41.24 28.36 -2.99
C ALA A 128 39.91 28.40 -3.75
N GLY A 129 39.22 27.26 -3.79
CA GLY A 129 37.94 27.09 -4.48
C GLY A 129 36.78 27.78 -3.75
N LEU A 130 36.20 28.77 -4.42
CA LEU A 130 34.88 29.37 -4.17
C LEU A 130 33.78 28.31 -3.95
N PRO A 131 32.66 28.64 -3.27
CA PRO A 131 31.61 27.67 -2.96
C PRO A 131 30.81 27.37 -4.22
N ASP A 132 31.19 26.31 -4.94
CA ASP A 132 30.50 25.94 -6.15
C ASP A 132 29.19 25.20 -5.86
N LYS A 133 28.14 25.73 -6.48
CA LYS A 133 26.78 25.22 -6.44
C LYS A 133 26.68 24.04 -7.42
N GLN A 134 25.82 23.11 -7.03
CA GLN A 134 25.06 22.21 -7.92
C GLN A 134 25.76 20.95 -8.46
N ASN A 135 25.32 19.83 -7.89
CA ASN A 135 24.99 18.57 -8.55
C ASN A 135 24.99 18.62 -10.09
N GLN A 136 26.03 18.06 -10.72
CA GLN A 136 25.90 17.28 -11.95
C GLN A 136 26.90 16.12 -11.86
N ALA A 137 26.37 14.91 -11.69
CA ALA A 137 27.11 13.67 -11.84
C ALA A 137 26.94 13.20 -13.28
N GLU A 138 27.73 13.78 -14.18
CA GLU A 138 28.08 13.17 -15.46
C GLU A 138 29.58 12.89 -15.41
N LYS A 139 29.93 11.61 -15.47
CA LYS A 139 31.31 11.17 -15.67
C LYS A 139 31.28 10.05 -16.70
N GLU A 140 31.26 10.47 -17.96
CA GLU A 140 31.86 9.71 -19.05
C GLU A 140 33.37 9.61 -18.77
N GLY A 141 33.95 8.45 -19.10
CA GLY A 141 35.35 8.16 -18.88
C GLY A 141 35.72 6.83 -19.51
N GLU A 142 36.05 6.89 -20.80
CA GLU A 142 36.98 5.96 -21.44
C GLU A 142 38.38 6.10 -20.80
N GLY A 143 39.13 5.00 -20.71
CA GLY A 143 40.55 5.00 -20.31
C GLY A 143 41.02 3.72 -19.62
N GLU A 144 41.89 2.97 -20.31
CA GLU A 144 42.45 1.65 -20.01
C GLU A 144 43.27 1.50 -18.71
N LYS A 145 43.01 0.42 -17.96
CA LYS A 145 43.85 -0.77 -17.64
C LYS A 145 45.08 -0.57 -16.74
N GLU A 146 45.05 -1.27 -15.60
CA GLU A 146 46.17 -2.10 -15.13
C GLU A 146 45.66 -3.41 -14.51
N ASP A 147 46.52 -4.42 -14.58
CA ASP A 147 46.26 -5.85 -14.69
C ASP A 147 46.24 -6.57 -13.32
N THR A 148 45.28 -7.48 -13.07
CA THR A 148 45.30 -8.57 -12.06
C THR A 148 43.98 -9.38 -12.11
N PRO A 149 43.97 -10.67 -11.70
CA PRO A 149 43.62 -11.80 -12.56
C PRO A 149 42.14 -11.91 -12.95
N LYS A 150 41.93 -12.23 -14.23
CA LYS A 150 40.65 -12.53 -14.88
C LYS A 150 39.91 -13.68 -14.19
N VAL A 151 38.87 -13.33 -13.44
CA VAL A 151 37.70 -14.20 -13.27
C VAL A 151 36.86 -14.04 -14.55
N PRO A 152 36.46 -15.13 -15.25
CA PRO A 152 35.90 -15.04 -16.59
C PRO A 152 34.56 -14.27 -16.59
N LYS A 153 34.52 -13.17 -17.37
CA LYS A 153 33.30 -12.49 -17.82
C LYS A 153 32.49 -13.48 -18.67
N GLY A 154 31.58 -14.19 -18.03
CA GLY A 154 30.47 -14.85 -18.72
C GLY A 154 29.53 -13.78 -19.26
N THR A 155 29.49 -13.65 -20.58
CA THR A 155 28.43 -13.08 -21.42
C THR A 155 27.25 -12.38 -20.71
N ASP A 156 27.11 -11.08 -20.95
CA ASP A 156 26.06 -10.14 -20.50
C ASP A 156 24.62 -10.49 -20.95
N THR A 157 24.36 -11.71 -21.41
CA THR A 157 23.10 -12.11 -22.07
C THR A 157 21.95 -12.34 -21.11
N GLY A 158 22.19 -12.60 -19.82
CA GLY A 158 21.13 -12.94 -18.87
C GLY A 158 20.25 -11.75 -18.46
N PHE A 159 20.89 -10.63 -18.10
CA PHE A 159 20.16 -9.45 -17.64
C PHE A 159 19.40 -8.75 -18.77
N ASP A 160 19.97 -8.71 -19.97
CA ASP A 160 19.32 -8.10 -21.12
C ASP A 160 18.10 -8.92 -21.58
N ARG A 161 18.18 -10.25 -21.52
CA ARG A 161 17.03 -11.14 -21.71
C ARG A 161 15.94 -10.90 -20.67
N PHE A 162 16.30 -10.78 -19.39
CA PHE A 162 15.35 -10.41 -18.34
C PHE A 162 14.70 -9.04 -18.60
N ARG A 163 15.50 -8.03 -18.95
CA ARG A 163 15.01 -6.66 -19.21
C ARG A 163 14.04 -6.62 -20.38
N ALA A 164 14.31 -7.38 -21.44
CA ALA A 164 13.42 -7.51 -22.60
C ALA A 164 12.13 -8.27 -22.27
N ALA A 165 12.20 -9.25 -21.36
CA ALA A 165 11.04 -10.05 -20.96
C ALA A 165 10.12 -9.37 -19.92
N PHE A 166 10.62 -8.38 -19.18
CA PHE A 166 9.89 -7.73 -18.10
C PHE A 166 8.79 -6.80 -18.63
N PRO A 167 7.57 -6.75 -18.03
CA PRO A 167 6.50 -5.90 -18.53
C PRO A 167 6.87 -4.40 -18.48
N PRO A 168 6.47 -3.62 -19.50
CA PRO A 168 6.67 -2.17 -19.48
C PRO A 168 5.86 -1.54 -18.36
N LYS A 169 6.41 -0.48 -17.78
CA LYS A 169 5.79 0.33 -16.72
C LYS A 169 5.79 1.80 -17.16
N HIS A 170 4.84 2.58 -16.65
CA HIS A 170 4.77 4.03 -16.88
C HIS A 170 6.07 4.78 -16.52
N VAL A 171 6.83 4.29 -15.55
CA VAL A 171 8.14 4.87 -15.16
C VAL A 171 9.29 4.13 -15.82
N SER A 172 10.38 4.86 -16.08
CA SER A 172 11.60 4.31 -16.65
C SER A 172 12.13 3.10 -15.88
N PHE A 173 12.64 2.12 -16.61
CA PHE A 173 13.21 0.91 -16.04
C PHE A 173 14.45 1.26 -15.20
N PRO A 174 14.49 0.94 -13.88
CA PRO A 174 15.60 1.32 -13.02
C PRO A 174 16.82 0.42 -13.23
N THR A 175 17.52 0.58 -14.36
CA THR A 175 18.57 -0.32 -14.87
C THR A 175 19.65 -0.64 -13.84
N THR A 176 20.24 0.37 -13.20
CA THR A 176 21.34 0.18 -12.24
C THR A 176 20.91 -0.62 -11.01
N GLN A 177 19.74 -0.30 -10.45
CA GLN A 177 19.22 -0.97 -9.26
C GLN A 177 18.73 -2.39 -9.59
N ALA A 178 18.04 -2.56 -10.72
CA ALA A 178 17.60 -3.86 -11.20
C ALA A 178 18.80 -4.78 -11.47
N ARG A 179 19.88 -4.27 -12.09
CA ARG A 179 21.10 -5.06 -12.34
C ARG A 179 21.73 -5.53 -11.04
N LYS A 180 21.88 -4.65 -10.05
CA LYS A 180 22.40 -5.03 -8.73
C LYS A 180 21.56 -6.13 -8.06
N ARG A 181 20.23 -6.07 -8.19
CA ARG A 181 19.32 -7.10 -7.65
C ARG A 181 19.38 -8.41 -8.43
N TYR A 182 19.54 -8.32 -9.75
CA TYR A 182 19.73 -9.48 -10.62
C TYR A 182 21.01 -10.23 -10.24
N ASP A 183 22.14 -9.52 -10.13
CA ASP A 183 23.42 -10.11 -9.72
C ASP A 183 23.33 -10.74 -8.32
N GLN A 184 22.60 -10.10 -7.41
CA GLN A 184 22.32 -10.65 -6.08
C GLN A 184 21.49 -11.95 -6.15
N ALA A 185 20.50 -12.03 -7.04
CA ALA A 185 19.69 -13.23 -7.24
C ALA A 185 20.52 -14.39 -7.81
N ILE A 186 21.37 -14.12 -8.81
CA ILE A 186 22.30 -15.11 -9.37
C ILE A 186 23.27 -15.61 -8.29
N LYS A 187 23.84 -14.69 -7.49
CA LYS A 187 24.71 -15.05 -6.36
C LYS A 187 23.99 -15.88 -5.29
N ALA A 188 22.68 -15.69 -5.13
CA ALA A 188 21.84 -16.46 -4.21
C ALA A 188 21.37 -17.81 -4.79
N GLY A 189 21.83 -18.18 -5.99
CA GLY A 189 21.59 -19.49 -6.61
C GLY A 189 20.41 -19.54 -7.59
N ALA A 190 19.80 -18.41 -7.94
CA ALA A 190 18.83 -18.39 -9.03
C ALA A 190 19.54 -18.49 -10.38
N THR A 191 18.96 -19.21 -11.33
CA THR A 191 19.48 -19.28 -12.70
C THR A 191 18.94 -18.12 -13.55
N PRO A 192 19.69 -17.65 -14.57
CA PRO A 192 19.20 -16.64 -15.51
C PRO A 192 17.88 -17.02 -16.17
N ASP A 193 17.72 -18.30 -16.52
CA ASP A 193 16.56 -18.81 -17.24
C ASP A 193 15.31 -18.89 -16.35
N GLU A 194 15.44 -19.20 -15.05
CA GLU A 194 14.32 -19.13 -14.08
C GLU A 194 13.80 -17.70 -13.92
N ILE A 195 14.71 -16.72 -13.83
CA ILE A 195 14.35 -15.31 -13.71
C ILE A 195 13.67 -14.83 -14.99
N GLU A 196 14.18 -15.22 -16.16
CA GLU A 196 13.59 -14.91 -17.47
C GLU A 196 12.18 -15.53 -17.62
N ALA A 197 12.02 -16.81 -17.28
CA ALA A 197 10.74 -17.51 -17.34
C ALA A 197 9.69 -16.86 -16.42
N GLY A 198 10.08 -16.54 -15.18
CA GLY A 198 9.22 -15.83 -14.24
C GLY A 198 8.84 -14.43 -14.73
N ALA A 199 9.77 -13.71 -15.37
CA ALA A 199 9.49 -12.39 -15.94
C ALA A 199 8.50 -12.46 -17.12
N LYS A 200 8.64 -13.45 -18.01
CA LYS A 200 7.70 -13.71 -19.12
C LYS A 200 6.30 -14.02 -18.62
N ALA A 201 6.18 -14.91 -17.63
CA ALA A 201 4.90 -15.26 -17.03
C ALA A 201 4.26 -14.06 -16.31
N TYR A 202 5.06 -13.24 -15.62
CA TYR A 202 4.58 -12.00 -15.03
C TYR A 202 4.10 -11.00 -16.08
N ALA A 203 4.83 -10.85 -17.19
CA ALA A 203 4.42 -9.97 -18.29
C ALA A 203 3.10 -10.42 -18.93
N ALA A 204 2.93 -11.71 -19.17
CA ALA A 204 1.69 -12.28 -19.69
C ALA A 204 0.50 -12.03 -18.74
N GLU A 205 0.70 -12.17 -17.43
CA GLU A 205 -0.33 -11.88 -16.44
C GLU A 205 -0.69 -10.39 -16.41
N GLN A 206 0.30 -9.49 -16.46
CA GLN A 206 0.04 -8.04 -16.50
C GLN A 206 -0.70 -7.62 -17.77
N LEU A 207 -0.43 -8.29 -18.90
CA LEU A 207 -1.17 -8.09 -20.14
C LEU A 207 -2.62 -8.59 -20.02
N ARG A 208 -2.82 -9.79 -19.46
CA ARG A 208 -4.14 -10.41 -19.26
C ARG A 208 -5.08 -9.53 -18.42
N ILE A 209 -4.55 -8.91 -17.36
CA ILE A 209 -5.33 -8.04 -16.47
C ILE A 209 -5.40 -6.58 -16.95
N GLY A 210 -4.84 -6.25 -18.12
CA GLY A 210 -4.86 -4.90 -18.68
C GLY A 210 -4.03 -3.87 -17.90
N LYS A 211 -3.06 -4.31 -17.08
CA LYS A 211 -2.22 -3.42 -16.26
C LYS A 211 -0.84 -3.15 -16.86
N SER A 212 -0.48 -3.78 -17.97
CA SER A 212 0.77 -3.49 -18.69
C SER A 212 0.90 -2.00 -19.03
N GLY A 213 2.06 -1.39 -18.80
CA GLY A 213 2.29 0.04 -19.03
C GLY A 213 1.74 0.99 -17.96
N THR A 214 0.97 0.50 -16.98
CA THR A 214 0.43 1.33 -15.89
C THR A 214 1.40 1.48 -14.72
N GLU A 215 1.11 2.37 -13.77
CA GLU A 215 1.87 2.50 -12.53
C GLU A 215 1.77 1.27 -11.60
N PHE A 216 0.76 0.42 -11.81
CA PHE A 216 0.47 -0.76 -10.99
C PHE A 216 1.42 -1.94 -11.26
N VAL A 217 2.13 -1.94 -12.39
CA VAL A 217 3.21 -2.91 -12.65
C VAL A 217 4.29 -2.73 -11.58
N LYS A 218 4.77 -3.81 -10.98
CA LYS A 218 5.85 -3.72 -9.99
C LYS A 218 7.14 -3.27 -10.68
N SER A 219 7.94 -2.44 -10.00
CA SER A 219 9.26 -2.07 -10.52
C SER A 219 10.18 -3.28 -10.53
N ALA A 220 11.05 -3.39 -11.55
CA ALA A 220 11.93 -4.54 -11.75
C ALA A 220 12.86 -4.80 -10.56
N ASP A 221 13.34 -3.74 -9.89
CA ASP A 221 14.17 -3.84 -8.69
C ASP A 221 13.43 -4.49 -7.51
N SER A 222 12.17 -4.09 -7.28
CA SER A 222 11.33 -4.61 -6.20
C SER A 222 10.89 -6.04 -6.48
N TRP A 223 10.58 -6.34 -7.74
CA TRP A 223 10.22 -7.68 -8.21
C TRP A 223 11.38 -8.67 -8.03
N LEU A 224 12.60 -8.28 -8.42
CA LEU A 224 13.81 -9.08 -8.21
C LEU A 224 14.16 -9.20 -6.72
N PHE A 225 14.06 -8.13 -5.94
CA PHE A 225 14.36 -8.17 -4.50
C PHE A 225 13.44 -9.13 -3.74
N GLN A 226 12.16 -9.18 -4.11
CA GLN A 226 11.16 -10.06 -3.49
C GLN A 226 11.20 -11.50 -4.00
N ARG A 227 12.12 -11.84 -4.92
CA ARG A 227 12.23 -13.17 -5.54
C ARG A 227 10.95 -13.66 -6.23
N ARG A 228 10.18 -12.72 -6.80
CA ARG A 228 8.85 -13.02 -7.37
C ARG A 228 8.89 -13.96 -8.57
N TRP A 229 10.03 -14.18 -9.21
CA TRP A 229 10.14 -15.21 -10.26
C TRP A 229 9.75 -16.60 -9.73
N LEU A 230 9.90 -16.87 -8.44
CA LEU A 230 9.47 -18.11 -7.79
C LEU A 230 7.94 -18.25 -7.77
N ASP A 231 7.21 -17.15 -7.61
CA ASP A 231 5.73 -17.15 -7.64
C ASP A 231 5.20 -17.51 -9.03
N TYR A 232 6.01 -17.24 -10.06
CA TYR A 232 5.73 -17.49 -11.46
C TYR A 232 6.50 -18.71 -12.01
N ALA A 233 7.21 -19.46 -11.16
CA ALA A 233 7.97 -20.65 -11.52
C ALA A 233 7.07 -21.89 -11.67
N LYS A 234 5.88 -21.72 -12.27
CA LYS A 234 5.01 -22.85 -12.60
C LYS A 234 5.45 -23.49 -13.92
N PRO A 235 5.50 -24.84 -14.01
CA PRO A 235 5.80 -25.52 -15.25
C PRO A 235 4.72 -25.17 -16.29
N ALA A 236 5.18 -24.83 -17.49
CA ALA A 236 4.32 -24.58 -18.65
C ALA A 236 3.44 -25.82 -18.90
N GLY A 237 2.16 -25.75 -18.52
CA GLY A 237 1.27 -26.91 -18.67
C GLY A 237 -0.14 -26.78 -18.12
N GLU A 238 -0.46 -25.82 -17.26
CA GLU A 238 -1.84 -25.65 -16.77
C GLU A 238 -2.43 -24.27 -17.08
N PRO A 239 -3.59 -24.19 -17.75
CA PRO A 239 -4.35 -22.95 -17.83
C PRO A 239 -5.02 -22.70 -16.47
N GLN A 240 -4.31 -22.06 -15.55
CA GLN A 240 -4.89 -21.64 -14.27
C GLN A 240 -5.65 -20.33 -14.41
N GLY A 241 -6.87 -20.43 -14.96
CA GLY A 241 -7.96 -19.56 -14.55
C GLY A 241 -8.46 -20.04 -13.20
N ALA A 242 -7.96 -19.48 -12.10
CA ALA A 242 -8.66 -19.61 -10.83
C ALA A 242 -9.94 -18.74 -10.94
N PRO A 243 -11.16 -19.32 -10.88
CA PRO A 243 -12.36 -18.52 -10.78
C PRO A 243 -12.34 -17.76 -9.45
N ALA A 244 -12.95 -16.58 -9.43
CA ALA A 244 -13.29 -15.87 -8.20
C ALA A 244 -13.83 -16.85 -7.15
N PRO A 245 -13.62 -16.62 -5.83
CA PRO A 245 -14.17 -17.50 -4.81
C PRO A 245 -15.65 -17.69 -5.12
N LYS A 246 -16.04 -18.92 -5.45
CA LYS A 246 -17.44 -19.24 -5.74
C LYS A 246 -18.20 -18.83 -4.49
N LEU A 247 -18.90 -17.69 -4.54
CA LEU A 247 -19.89 -17.33 -3.54
C LEU A 247 -20.72 -18.60 -3.32
N ASN A 248 -20.97 -18.95 -2.06
CA ASN A 248 -21.93 -20.01 -1.77
C ASN A 248 -23.20 -19.70 -2.57
N LEU A 249 -23.87 -20.71 -3.14
CA LEU A 249 -25.08 -20.55 -3.97
C LEU A 249 -26.09 -19.59 -3.31
N GLU A 250 -26.21 -19.66 -1.98
CA GLU A 250 -27.07 -18.77 -1.20
C GLU A 250 -26.56 -17.31 -1.15
N GLN A 251 -25.25 -17.10 -1.07
CA GLN A 251 -24.65 -15.75 -1.11
C GLN A 251 -24.76 -15.13 -2.51
N ASP A 252 -24.56 -15.93 -3.57
CA ASP A 252 -24.74 -15.49 -4.96
C ASP A 252 -26.21 -15.12 -5.21
N ARG A 253 -27.15 -15.97 -4.77
CA ARG A 253 -28.59 -15.67 -4.84
C ARG A 253 -28.93 -14.36 -4.13
N ARG A 254 -28.47 -14.17 -2.88
CA ARG A 254 -28.70 -12.92 -2.12
C ARG A 254 -28.11 -11.69 -2.81
N HIS A 255 -26.90 -11.83 -3.35
CA HIS A 255 -26.25 -10.74 -4.07
C HIS A 255 -27.04 -10.33 -5.32
N ARG A 256 -27.50 -11.30 -6.11
CA ARG A 256 -28.32 -11.05 -7.30
C ARG A 256 -29.70 -10.48 -6.97
N LEU A 257 -30.34 -10.97 -5.90
CA LEU A 257 -31.62 -10.44 -5.41
C LEU A 257 -31.49 -8.97 -5.01
N ARG A 258 -30.45 -8.62 -4.25
CA ARG A 258 -30.16 -7.21 -3.89
C ARG A 258 -30.00 -6.33 -5.12
N LEU A 259 -29.19 -6.76 -6.10
CA LEU A 259 -28.98 -5.99 -7.34
C LEU A 259 -30.27 -5.81 -8.14
N ALA A 260 -31.13 -6.83 -8.18
CA ALA A 260 -32.43 -6.73 -8.84
C ALA A 260 -33.38 -5.75 -8.11
N ILE A 261 -33.36 -5.73 -6.77
CA ILE A 261 -34.12 -4.75 -5.98
C ILE A 261 -33.62 -3.33 -6.25
N ASP A 262 -32.30 -3.11 -6.23
CA ASP A 262 -31.69 -1.80 -6.54
C ASP A 262 -32.11 -1.32 -7.94
N HIS A 263 -32.19 -2.23 -8.93
CA HIS A 263 -32.70 -1.92 -10.26
C HIS A 263 -34.15 -1.44 -10.24
N PHE A 264 -35.07 -2.18 -9.61
CA PHE A 264 -36.49 -1.84 -9.58
C PHE A 264 -36.83 -0.62 -8.70
N ARG A 265 -35.94 -0.23 -7.79
CA ARG A 265 -36.03 1.01 -7.02
C ARG A 265 -35.47 2.24 -7.75
N ASP A 266 -34.98 2.08 -8.98
CA ASP A 266 -34.26 3.12 -9.72
C ASP A 266 -32.96 3.59 -9.00
N GLU A 267 -32.41 2.75 -8.13
CA GLU A 267 -31.18 2.99 -7.35
C GLU A 267 -29.96 2.29 -7.96
N TRP A 268 -30.06 1.84 -9.22
CA TRP A 268 -28.96 1.18 -9.94
C TRP A 268 -27.75 2.12 -10.05
N ARG A 269 -26.69 1.84 -9.27
CA ARG A 269 -25.54 2.73 -9.13
C ARG A 269 -24.63 2.71 -10.35
N GLN A 270 -24.14 3.90 -10.74
CA GLN A 270 -23.03 4.06 -11.70
C GLN A 270 -21.80 3.30 -11.17
N GLY A 271 -21.31 2.32 -11.93
CA GLY A 271 -20.18 1.45 -11.56
C GLY A 271 -20.56 -0.02 -11.37
N THR A 272 -21.86 -0.33 -11.26
CA THR A 272 -22.34 -1.70 -11.48
C THR A 272 -22.34 -1.95 -12.98
N ASP A 273 -21.81 -3.10 -13.40
CA ASP A 273 -21.60 -3.39 -14.82
C ASP A 273 -22.95 -3.51 -15.55
N GLU A 274 -23.23 -2.52 -16.40
CA GLU A 274 -24.52 -2.32 -17.08
C GLU A 274 -24.91 -3.53 -17.93
N GLN A 275 -23.92 -4.34 -18.36
CA GLN A 275 -24.17 -5.54 -19.14
C GLN A 275 -24.98 -6.59 -18.39
N TYR A 276 -24.96 -6.60 -17.04
CA TYR A 276 -25.68 -7.57 -16.21
C TYR A 276 -27.01 -7.04 -15.65
N ARG A 277 -27.42 -5.83 -16.04
CA ARG A 277 -28.66 -5.20 -15.58
C ARG A 277 -29.89 -6.03 -15.97
N PRO A 278 -30.89 -6.20 -15.09
CA PRO A 278 -32.14 -6.85 -15.46
C PRO A 278 -32.74 -6.24 -16.74
N GLY A 279 -33.07 -7.10 -17.72
CA GLY A 279 -33.58 -6.70 -19.03
C GLY A 279 -32.54 -6.55 -20.14
N THR A 280 -31.24 -6.68 -19.84
CA THR A 280 -30.19 -6.72 -20.88
C THR A 280 -29.92 -8.15 -21.37
N PRO A 281 -29.38 -8.32 -22.61
CA PRO A 281 -28.98 -9.63 -23.12
C PRO A 281 -27.89 -10.33 -22.29
N GLY A 282 -27.12 -9.57 -21.50
CA GLY A 282 -26.05 -10.09 -20.65
C GLY A 282 -26.51 -10.46 -19.24
N CYS A 283 -27.78 -10.24 -18.88
CA CYS A 283 -28.27 -10.55 -17.54
C CYS A 283 -28.21 -12.05 -17.26
N THR A 284 -27.47 -12.43 -16.20
CA THR A 284 -27.32 -13.83 -15.77
C THR A 284 -28.23 -14.19 -14.59
N THR A 285 -29.00 -13.23 -14.07
CA THR A 285 -29.90 -13.44 -12.93
C THR A 285 -31.10 -14.30 -13.34
N ALA A 286 -31.41 -15.33 -12.53
CA ALA A 286 -32.53 -16.21 -12.80
C ALA A 286 -33.87 -15.44 -12.79
N PRO A 287 -34.83 -15.77 -13.67
CA PRO A 287 -36.13 -15.08 -13.74
C PRO A 287 -36.90 -15.06 -12.41
N GLU A 288 -36.79 -16.13 -11.63
CA GLU A 288 -37.42 -16.26 -10.31
C GLU A 288 -36.96 -15.17 -9.33
N ILE A 289 -35.67 -14.83 -9.35
CA ILE A 289 -35.08 -13.80 -8.49
C ILE A 289 -35.53 -12.41 -8.95
N LEU A 290 -35.72 -12.21 -10.26
CA LEU A 290 -36.22 -10.94 -10.81
C LEU A 290 -37.67 -10.70 -10.40
N GLU A 291 -38.53 -11.73 -10.47
CA GLU A 291 -39.92 -11.63 -10.02
C GLU A 291 -40.02 -11.43 -8.51
N GLU A 292 -39.19 -12.11 -7.71
CA GLU A 292 -39.09 -11.88 -6.26
C GLU A 292 -38.73 -10.41 -5.95
N ALA A 293 -37.72 -9.87 -6.61
CA ALA A 293 -37.32 -8.47 -6.45
C ALA A 293 -38.45 -7.50 -6.87
N ARG A 294 -39.13 -7.78 -7.98
CA ARG A 294 -40.25 -6.97 -8.47
C ARG A 294 -41.40 -6.93 -7.48
N LEU A 295 -41.78 -8.08 -6.92
CA LEU A 295 -42.84 -8.18 -5.91
C LEU A 295 -42.46 -7.49 -4.60
N ALA A 296 -41.19 -7.60 -4.18
CA ALA A 296 -40.70 -6.92 -2.98
C ALA A 296 -40.84 -5.40 -3.12
N VAL A 297 -40.37 -4.82 -4.23
CA VAL A 297 -40.48 -3.37 -4.48
C VAL A 297 -41.94 -2.93 -4.65
N ALA A 298 -42.78 -3.73 -5.32
CA ALA A 298 -44.21 -3.43 -5.44
C ALA A 298 -44.92 -3.40 -4.07
N THR A 299 -44.59 -4.35 -3.19
CA THR A 299 -45.14 -4.42 -1.83
C THR A 299 -44.70 -3.21 -1.00
N GLU A 300 -43.43 -2.82 -1.09
CA GLU A 300 -42.91 -1.62 -0.43
C GLU A 300 -43.65 -0.36 -0.87
N ARG A 301 -43.88 -0.19 -2.19
CA ARG A 301 -44.62 0.95 -2.73
C ARG A 301 -46.06 1.02 -2.20
N ILE A 302 -46.76 -0.11 -2.16
CA ILE A 302 -48.12 -0.21 -1.60
C ILE A 302 -48.15 0.16 -0.11
N LEU A 303 -47.15 -0.27 0.66
CA LEU A 303 -47.05 0.05 2.09
C LEU A 303 -46.76 1.54 2.33
N THR A 304 -45.97 2.18 1.46
CA THR A 304 -45.67 3.61 1.55
C THR A 304 -46.82 4.51 1.10
N GLU A 305 -47.69 4.04 0.20
CA GLU A 305 -48.84 4.80 -0.32
C GLU A 305 -50.10 4.69 0.56
N ARG A 306 -50.09 3.84 1.61
CA ARG A 306 -51.23 3.71 2.52
C ARG A 306 -51.36 4.98 3.37
N PRO A 307 -52.47 5.74 3.28
CA PRO A 307 -52.66 6.92 4.11
C PRO A 307 -52.68 6.52 5.60
N PRO A 308 -52.12 7.35 6.50
CA PRO A 308 -52.16 7.07 7.93
C PRO A 308 -53.60 6.90 8.35
N ALA A 309 -53.89 5.81 9.07
CA ALA A 309 -55.22 5.54 9.61
C ALA A 309 -55.67 6.77 10.39
N THR A 310 -56.74 7.41 9.91
CA THR A 310 -57.40 8.51 10.58
C THR A 310 -57.91 7.98 11.92
N ASN A 311 -57.18 8.31 12.99
CA ASN A 311 -57.65 8.12 14.36
C ASN A 311 -58.87 9.03 14.54
N ALA A 312 -60.07 8.45 14.41
CA ALA A 312 -61.31 9.09 14.77
C ALA A 312 -61.36 9.26 16.30
N ALA A 313 -61.41 10.51 16.72
CA ALA A 313 -61.76 10.92 18.09
C ALA A 313 -63.27 11.02 18.24
#